data_AF-A0A2C6L1S4-F1
#
_entry.id   AF-A0A2C6L1S4-F1
#
_cell.length_a   1.000
_cell.length_b   1.000
_cell.length_c   1.000
_cell.angle_alpha   90.00
_cell.angle_beta   90.00
_cell.angle_gamma   90.00
#
_symmetry.space_group_name_H-M   'P 1'
#
loop_
_entity.id
_entity.type
_entity.pdbx_description
1 polymer ?
#
loop_
_entity_poly.entity_id
_entity_poly.type
_entity_poly.pdbx_seq_one_letter_code
_entity_poly.pdbx_strand_id
1 'polypeptide(L)'
;MVGPVRFKLPQEVRLKCPIGRIPPASGPEIRLGKSIVAAAPHRITAEHLEDARRILKRVLGRSTEVHMNVHATYPVTRKPEGTKMGQGKGSIDRYVARVPAGRVLFHIPQINPFHAFQDQKPNFKAFKSIASRLPFPVVFREQNNFFQIHSVKEMIERRRKEEKETREETVRKRLGGFFCENSPKPK
;
A
#
# COMPACT_ATOMS: atom_id res chain seq x y z
N MET A 1 34.48 -20.41 63.79
CA MET A 1 34.58 -21.08 62.48
C MET A 1 33.33 -20.72 61.69
N VAL A 2 33.45 -19.91 60.62
CA VAL A 2 32.30 -19.56 59.77
C VAL A 2 32.10 -20.70 58.78
N GLY A 3 30.92 -21.32 58.76
CA GLY A 3 30.61 -22.45 57.87
C GLY A 3 30.73 -22.08 56.39
N PRO A 4 30.81 -23.06 55.49
CA PRO A 4 31.03 -22.80 54.07
C PRO A 4 29.92 -21.92 53.50
N VAL A 5 30.30 -20.79 52.89
CA VAL A 5 29.36 -19.88 52.22
C VAL A 5 28.76 -20.64 51.03
N ARG A 6 27.50 -21.06 51.17
CA ARG A 6 26.75 -21.68 50.08
C ARG A 6 26.40 -20.60 49.06
N PHE A 7 27.22 -20.49 48.01
CA PHE A 7 26.91 -19.62 46.88
C PHE A 7 25.65 -20.15 46.18
N LYS A 8 24.54 -19.45 46.36
CA LYS A 8 23.30 -19.72 45.64
C LYS A 8 23.42 -19.02 44.29
N LEU A 9 23.43 -19.77 43.20
CA LEU A 9 23.42 -19.20 41.85
C LEU A 9 22.27 -18.17 41.77
N PRO A 10 22.52 -16.96 41.24
CA PRO A 10 21.45 -15.99 41.06
C PRO A 10 20.36 -16.64 40.20
N GLN A 11 19.11 -16.58 40.67
CA GLN A 11 17.98 -17.11 39.90
C GLN A 11 17.98 -16.44 38.53
N GLU A 12 17.78 -17.23 37.47
CA GLU A 12 17.61 -16.68 36.13
C GLU A 12 16.50 -15.63 36.16
N VAL A 13 16.89 -14.37 35.93
CA VAL A 13 15.92 -13.30 35.74
C VAL A 13 15.21 -13.63 34.45
N ARG A 14 13.94 -14.06 34.54
CA ARG A 14 13.08 -14.17 33.38
C ARG A 14 12.96 -12.78 32.76
N LEU A 15 13.77 -12.50 31.73
CA LEU A 15 13.59 -11.33 30.89
C LEU A 15 12.14 -11.33 30.45
N LYS A 16 11.39 -10.33 30.89
CA LYS A 16 9.96 -10.21 30.56
C LYS A 16 9.89 -9.78 29.10
N CYS A 17 9.84 -10.75 28.18
CA CYS A 17 9.55 -10.49 26.78
C CYS A 17 8.22 -9.72 26.72
N PRO A 18 8.16 -8.50 26.18
CA PRO A 18 6.94 -7.71 26.22
C PRO A 18 5.85 -8.40 25.40
N ILE A 19 4.77 -8.80 26.07
CA ILE A 19 3.59 -9.45 25.49
C ILE A 19 2.85 -8.59 24.45
N GLY A 20 3.29 -7.35 24.19
CA GLY A 20 2.49 -6.35 23.49
C GLY A 20 3.20 -5.46 22.46
N ARG A 21 4.53 -5.53 22.26
CA ARG A 21 5.16 -4.65 21.27
C ARG A 21 4.94 -5.20 19.87
N ILE A 22 4.05 -4.58 19.11
CA ILE A 22 3.95 -4.81 17.66
C ILE A 22 5.20 -4.16 17.06
N PRO A 23 6.06 -4.91 16.33
CA PRO A 23 7.23 -4.31 15.70
C PRO A 23 6.77 -3.27 14.68
N PRO A 24 7.39 -2.07 14.63
CA PRO A 24 7.07 -1.10 13.60
C PRO A 24 7.37 -1.70 12.22
N ALA A 25 6.58 -1.31 11.21
CA ALA A 25 6.90 -1.66 9.83
C ALA A 25 8.17 -0.90 9.39
N SER A 26 8.96 -1.50 8.50
CA SER A 26 10.15 -0.87 7.90
C SER A 26 9.84 0.46 7.21
N GLY A 27 8.63 0.57 6.64
CA GLY A 27 8.08 1.80 6.10
C GLY A 27 6.56 1.69 5.91
N PRO A 28 5.89 2.77 5.52
CA PRO A 28 4.48 2.71 5.15
C PRO A 28 4.32 1.84 3.90
N GLU A 29 3.37 0.91 3.91
CA GLU A 29 3.06 0.13 2.72
C GLU A 29 2.24 1.00 1.77
N ILE A 30 2.70 1.12 0.51
CA ILE A 30 2.07 1.93 -0.52
C ILE A 30 1.57 1.00 -1.63
N ARG A 31 0.29 1.13 -1.99
CA ARG A 31 -0.33 0.39 -3.11
C ARG A 31 -1.15 1.34 -3.96
N LEU A 32 -1.12 1.15 -5.27
CA LEU A 32 -1.86 1.96 -6.24
C LEU A 32 -3.36 1.73 -6.15
N GLY A 33 -4.16 2.80 -6.25
CA GLY A 33 -5.61 2.74 -6.08
C GLY A 33 -6.03 3.18 -4.68
N LYS A 34 -7.11 2.60 -4.16
CA LYS A 34 -7.74 3.06 -2.90
C LYS A 34 -7.49 2.07 -1.77
N SER A 35 -7.11 2.56 -0.60
CA SER A 35 -6.69 1.71 0.52
C SER A 35 -7.13 2.25 1.88
N ILE A 36 -7.32 1.32 2.82
CA ILE A 36 -7.49 1.61 4.24
C ILE A 36 -6.19 1.27 4.95
N VAL A 37 -5.62 2.24 5.65
CA VAL A 37 -4.33 2.12 6.34
C VAL A 37 -4.53 2.27 7.84
N ALA A 38 -3.82 1.46 8.63
CA ALA A 38 -3.84 1.59 10.08
C ALA A 38 -3.08 2.86 10.52
N ALA A 39 -3.72 3.74 11.29
CA ALA A 39 -3.08 4.94 11.83
C ALA A 39 -2.21 4.63 13.06
N ALA A 40 -2.63 3.63 13.83
CA ALA A 40 -1.97 3.21 15.08
C ALA A 40 -1.72 1.68 15.07
N PRO A 41 -0.70 1.19 15.80
CA PRO A 41 -0.46 -0.24 15.91
C PRO A 41 -1.56 -0.91 16.74
N HIS A 42 -2.14 -2.01 16.25
CA HIS A 42 -3.22 -2.71 16.93
C HIS A 42 -3.24 -4.22 16.66
N ARG A 43 -3.85 -4.99 17.57
CA ARG A 43 -4.16 -6.41 17.36
C ARG A 43 -5.61 -6.54 16.92
N ILE A 44 -5.83 -6.88 15.66
CA ILE A 44 -7.18 -6.96 15.09
C ILE A 44 -7.64 -8.42 15.14
N THR A 45 -8.89 -8.67 15.56
CA THR A 45 -9.49 -10.01 15.53
C THR A 45 -9.93 -10.38 14.11
N ALA A 46 -10.09 -11.68 13.86
CA ALA A 46 -10.63 -12.17 12.59
C ALA A 46 -12.03 -11.61 12.29
N GLU A 47 -12.88 -11.50 13.33
CA GLU A 47 -14.25 -10.98 13.24
C GLU A 47 -14.28 -9.54 12.72
N HIS A 48 -13.45 -8.64 13.26
CA HIS A 48 -13.40 -7.25 12.80
C HIS A 48 -12.93 -7.13 11.34
N LEU A 49 -12.00 -7.99 10.90
CA LEU A 49 -11.54 -8.02 9.51
C LEU A 49 -12.67 -8.50 8.58
N GLU A 50 -13.43 -9.51 8.98
CA GLU A 50 -14.53 -10.03 8.18
C GLU A 50 -15.71 -9.06 8.13
N ASP A 51 -16.04 -8.40 9.24
CA ASP A 51 -17.06 -7.36 9.28
C ASP A 51 -16.72 -6.18 8.38
N ALA A 52 -15.47 -5.71 8.43
CA ALA A 52 -14.99 -4.66 7.54
C ALA A 52 -15.08 -5.09 6.05
N ARG A 53 -14.69 -6.33 5.73
CA ARG A 53 -14.79 -6.89 4.37
C ARG A 53 -16.24 -6.98 3.90
N ARG A 54 -17.15 -7.47 4.75
CA ARG A 54 -18.58 -7.60 4.46
C ARG A 54 -19.22 -6.25 4.19
N ILE A 55 -18.87 -5.23 4.98
CA ILE A 55 -19.34 -3.84 4.77
C ILE A 55 -18.81 -3.30 3.44
N LEU A 56 -17.51 -3.45 3.17
CA LEU A 56 -16.91 -3.04 1.89
C LEU A 56 -17.67 -3.61 0.69
N LYS A 57 -17.86 -4.93 0.69
CA LYS A 57 -18.56 -5.62 -0.39
C LYS A 57 -20.03 -5.21 -0.50
N ARG A 58 -20.71 -4.92 0.61
CA ARG A 58 -22.09 -4.42 0.60
C ARG A 58 -22.19 -3.03 -0.04
N VAL A 59 -21.27 -2.12 0.28
CA VAL A 59 -21.32 -0.74 -0.25
C VAL A 59 -20.81 -0.64 -1.68
N LEU A 60 -19.79 -1.41 -2.05
CA LEU A 60 -19.18 -1.38 -3.38
C LEU A 60 -19.91 -2.25 -4.41
N GLY A 61 -20.69 -3.24 -3.96
CA GLY A 61 -21.40 -4.18 -4.82
C GLY A 61 -20.53 -5.38 -5.26
N ARG A 62 -21.12 -6.25 -6.09
CA ARG A 62 -20.49 -7.52 -6.50
C ARG A 62 -19.32 -7.33 -7.47
N SER A 63 -19.39 -6.31 -8.32
CA SER A 63 -18.45 -6.09 -9.42
C SER A 63 -17.08 -5.56 -8.97
N THR A 64 -16.97 -4.98 -7.78
CA THR A 64 -15.70 -4.42 -7.29
C THR A 64 -14.89 -5.47 -6.57
N GLU A 65 -13.66 -5.69 -7.00
CA GLU A 65 -12.68 -6.53 -6.31
C GLU A 65 -12.10 -5.80 -5.10
N VAL A 66 -12.02 -6.50 -3.97
CA VAL A 66 -11.50 -5.96 -2.71
C VAL A 66 -10.51 -6.97 -2.15
N HIS A 67 -9.26 -6.55 -2.01
CA HIS A 67 -8.18 -7.36 -1.48
C HIS A 67 -8.03 -7.11 0.02
N MET A 68 -7.90 -8.19 0.79
CA MET A 68 -7.56 -8.16 2.20
C MET A 68 -6.08 -8.52 2.33
N ASN A 69 -5.28 -7.62 2.89
CA ASN A 69 -3.82 -7.79 2.95
C ASN A 69 -3.32 -8.31 4.29
N VAL A 70 -4.22 -8.39 5.28
CA VAL A 70 -3.93 -8.76 6.65
C VAL A 70 -4.82 -9.93 7.02
N HIS A 71 -4.21 -10.98 7.56
CA HIS A 71 -4.91 -12.19 8.00
C HIS A 71 -4.62 -12.46 9.48
N ALA A 72 -5.60 -13.04 10.16
CA ALA A 72 -5.51 -13.38 11.57
C ALA A 72 -4.79 -14.72 11.74
N THR A 73 -3.46 -14.69 11.82
CA THR A 73 -2.65 -15.92 11.93
C THR A 73 -2.29 -16.26 13.38
N TYR A 74 -2.28 -15.28 14.28
CA TYR A 74 -1.78 -15.49 15.65
C TYR A 74 -2.89 -15.95 16.59
N PRO A 75 -2.77 -17.12 17.24
CA PRO A 75 -3.74 -17.56 18.23
C PRO A 75 -3.56 -16.79 19.55
N VAL A 76 -4.68 -16.35 20.13
CA VAL A 76 -4.76 -15.80 21.48
C VAL A 76 -5.47 -16.82 22.36
N THR A 77 -4.82 -17.23 23.44
CA THR A 77 -5.36 -18.19 24.39
C THR A 77 -6.00 -17.50 25.58
N ARG A 78 -7.11 -18.02 26.09
CA ARG A 78 -7.80 -17.51 27.27
C ARG A 78 -8.11 -18.66 28.23
N LYS A 79 -7.99 -18.42 29.54
CA LYS A 79 -8.51 -19.35 30.55
C LYS A 79 -9.99 -19.06 30.78
N PRO A 80 -10.81 -20.09 31.05
CA PRO A 80 -12.20 -19.88 31.40
C PRO A 80 -12.33 -18.99 32.63
N GLU A 81 -13.37 -18.17 32.63
CA GLU A 81 -13.68 -17.24 33.71
C GLU A 81 -13.93 -18.02 35.01
N GLY A 82 -13.50 -17.47 36.15
CA GLY A 82 -13.66 -18.12 37.45
C GLY A 82 -12.61 -19.18 37.82
N THR A 83 -11.64 -19.49 36.95
CA THR A 83 -10.54 -20.41 37.29
C THR A 83 -9.39 -19.74 38.04
N LYS A 84 -8.79 -20.47 38.98
CA LYS A 84 -7.60 -20.01 39.71
C LYS A 84 -6.37 -19.93 38.78
N MET A 85 -5.38 -19.16 39.20
CA MET A 85 -4.07 -19.12 38.55
C MET A 85 -3.36 -20.48 38.67
N GLY A 86 -2.57 -20.87 37.66
CA GLY A 86 -1.94 -22.21 37.58
C GLY A 86 -2.58 -23.14 36.52
N GLN A 87 -2.28 -24.44 36.55
CA GLN A 87 -2.86 -25.45 35.62
C GLN A 87 -2.53 -25.26 34.13
N GLY A 88 -1.39 -24.63 33.80
CA GLY A 88 -0.91 -24.50 32.42
C GLY A 88 -1.54 -23.35 31.63
N LYS A 89 -1.52 -23.46 30.29
CA LYS A 89 -2.04 -22.47 29.32
C LYS A 89 -3.51 -22.80 28.99
N GLY A 90 -4.33 -21.77 28.77
CA GLY A 90 -5.72 -21.96 28.36
C GLY A 90 -5.86 -22.41 26.91
N SER A 91 -7.10 -22.73 26.52
CA SER A 91 -7.47 -23.02 25.13
C SER A 91 -7.35 -21.77 24.24
N ILE A 92 -7.30 -21.98 22.92
CA ILE A 92 -7.32 -20.89 21.93
C ILE A 92 -8.73 -20.29 21.91
N ASP A 93 -8.82 -18.99 22.16
CA ASP A 93 -10.06 -18.21 22.21
C ASP A 93 -10.37 -17.59 20.86
N ARG A 94 -9.37 -16.91 20.26
CA ARG A 94 -9.53 -16.23 18.96
C ARG A 94 -8.20 -16.10 18.23
N TYR A 95 -8.30 -15.85 16.93
CA TYR A 95 -7.16 -15.49 16.10
C TYR A 95 -7.08 -13.98 15.90
N VAL A 96 -5.86 -13.45 15.96
CA VAL A 96 -5.58 -12.02 15.77
C VAL A 96 -4.50 -11.80 14.73
N ALA A 97 -4.60 -10.67 14.05
CA ALA A 97 -3.56 -10.12 13.21
C ALA A 97 -2.79 -9.05 13.98
N ARG A 98 -1.45 -9.07 13.89
CA ARG A 98 -0.60 -7.99 14.41
C ARG A 98 -0.42 -6.95 13.31
N VAL A 99 -0.96 -5.76 13.52
CA VAL A 99 -0.93 -4.70 12.51
C VAL A 99 -0.09 -3.54 13.02
N PRO A 100 1.07 -3.26 12.39
CA PRO A 100 1.82 -2.04 12.68
C PRO A 100 1.13 -0.80 12.08
N ALA A 101 1.45 0.38 12.61
CA ALA A 101 1.04 1.63 12.01
C ALA A 101 1.57 1.75 10.57
N GLY A 102 0.77 2.28 9.65
CA GLY A 102 1.13 2.43 8.24
C GLY A 102 0.92 1.17 7.39
N ARG A 103 0.40 0.07 7.95
CA ARG A 103 0.06 -1.15 7.20
C ARG A 103 -1.27 -0.98 6.46
N VAL A 104 -1.32 -1.44 5.20
CA VAL A 104 -2.57 -1.50 4.43
C VAL A 104 -3.39 -2.70 4.90
N LEU A 105 -4.66 -2.48 5.24
CA LEU A 105 -5.60 -3.52 5.67
C LEU A 105 -6.39 -4.08 4.49
N PHE A 106 -7.04 -3.15 3.78
CA PHE A 106 -7.87 -3.41 2.61
C PHE A 106 -7.41 -2.54 1.46
N HIS A 107 -7.49 -3.11 0.28
CA HIS A 107 -7.05 -2.46 -0.94
C HIS A 107 -8.05 -2.74 -2.07
N ILE A 108 -8.41 -1.69 -2.80
CA ILE A 108 -9.13 -1.78 -4.05
C ILE A 108 -8.12 -1.46 -5.14
N PRO A 109 -7.74 -2.45 -5.98
CA PRO A 109 -6.86 -2.19 -7.09
C PRO A 109 -7.55 -1.27 -8.09
N GLN A 110 -6.81 -0.30 -8.61
CA GLN A 110 -7.28 0.49 -9.73
C GLN A 110 -6.85 -0.20 -11.03
N ILE A 111 -7.83 -0.59 -11.83
CA ILE A 111 -7.61 -1.19 -13.14
C ILE A 111 -7.55 -0.04 -14.15
N ASN A 112 -6.32 0.35 -14.51
CA ASN A 112 -5.97 1.32 -15.57
C ASN A 112 -6.45 2.78 -15.41
N PRO A 113 -5.53 3.76 -15.47
CA PRO A 113 -5.91 5.18 -15.57
C PRO A 113 -6.53 5.55 -16.93
N PHE A 114 -6.35 4.72 -17.96
CA PHE A 114 -6.83 4.97 -19.33
C PHE A 114 -8.22 4.38 -19.62
N HIS A 115 -8.64 3.32 -18.91
CA HIS A 115 -9.99 2.77 -19.02
C HIS A 115 -10.88 3.43 -17.97
N ALA A 116 -11.30 4.66 -18.29
CA ALA A 116 -12.25 5.37 -17.45
C ALA A 116 -13.67 4.92 -17.80
N PHE A 117 -14.18 3.89 -17.13
CA PHE A 117 -15.59 3.94 -16.76
C PHE A 117 -15.72 5.10 -15.77
N GLN A 118 -15.85 6.33 -16.28
CA GLN A 118 -15.98 7.56 -15.47
C GLN A 118 -17.13 7.45 -14.45
N ASP A 119 -18.11 6.61 -14.73
CA ASP A 119 -19.29 6.34 -13.91
C ASP A 119 -19.05 5.41 -12.72
N GLN A 120 -17.92 4.70 -12.66
CA GLN A 120 -17.58 3.76 -11.59
C GLN A 120 -16.50 4.30 -10.64
N LYS A 121 -16.59 5.57 -10.23
CA LYS A 121 -15.71 6.07 -9.15
C LYS A 121 -16.09 5.36 -7.83
N PRO A 122 -15.17 4.60 -7.19
CA PRO A 122 -15.47 3.97 -5.92
C PRO A 122 -15.79 5.06 -4.89
N ASN A 123 -17.00 5.04 -4.35
CA ASN A 123 -17.53 6.10 -3.50
C ASN A 123 -16.76 6.13 -2.16
N PHE A 124 -16.13 7.26 -1.82
CA PHE A 124 -15.41 7.40 -0.54
C PHE A 124 -16.32 7.20 0.68
N LYS A 125 -17.64 7.33 0.51
CA LYS A 125 -18.65 6.98 1.53
C LYS A 125 -18.49 5.55 2.06
N ALA A 126 -18.07 4.60 1.23
CA ALA A 126 -17.81 3.23 1.65
C ALA A 126 -16.75 3.16 2.76
N PHE A 127 -15.66 3.90 2.59
CA PHE A 127 -14.55 3.91 3.53
C PHE A 127 -14.89 4.57 4.86
N LYS A 128 -15.76 5.58 4.85
CA LYS A 128 -16.26 6.22 6.07
C LYS A 128 -17.08 5.27 6.95
N SER A 129 -17.91 4.40 6.36
CA SER A 129 -18.70 3.43 7.13
C SER A 129 -17.85 2.43 7.93
N ILE A 130 -16.67 2.08 7.41
CA ILE A 130 -15.77 1.06 8.01
C ILE A 130 -15.03 1.61 9.22
N ALA A 131 -14.65 2.88 9.20
CA ALA A 131 -13.86 3.50 10.27
C ALA A 131 -14.50 3.29 11.66
N SER A 132 -15.84 3.30 11.73
CA SER A 132 -16.59 3.04 12.96
C SER A 132 -16.61 1.59 13.46
N ARG A 133 -16.24 0.61 12.61
CA ARG A 133 -16.27 -0.83 12.96
C ARG A 133 -14.91 -1.37 13.37
N LEU A 134 -13.83 -0.69 12.99
CA LEU A 134 -12.50 -1.08 13.39
C LEU A 134 -12.20 -0.53 14.79
N PRO A 135 -11.55 -1.29 15.68
CA PRO A 135 -11.32 -0.88 17.07
C PRO A 135 -10.18 0.14 17.24
N PHE A 136 -9.67 0.73 16.15
CA PHE A 136 -8.54 1.65 16.14
C PHE A 136 -8.68 2.64 14.98
N PRO A 137 -8.01 3.81 15.04
CA PRO A 137 -8.11 4.81 13.99
C PRO A 137 -7.47 4.32 12.68
N VAL A 138 -8.18 4.56 11.58
CA VAL A 138 -7.73 4.27 10.22
C VAL A 138 -7.67 5.51 9.37
N VAL A 139 -6.70 5.54 8.47
CA VAL A 139 -6.54 6.59 7.45
C VAL A 139 -6.93 6.01 6.10
N PHE A 140 -7.77 6.73 5.38
CA PHE A 140 -8.06 6.43 3.99
C PHE A 140 -6.94 7.03 3.12
N ARG A 141 -6.37 6.22 2.22
CA ARG A 141 -5.34 6.67 1.27
C ARG A 141 -5.75 6.32 -0.16
N GLU A 142 -5.62 7.29 -1.05
CA GLU A 142 -5.70 7.10 -2.49
C GLU A 142 -4.33 7.37 -3.08
N GLN A 143 -3.80 6.41 -3.83
CA GLN A 143 -2.50 6.51 -4.47
C GLN A 143 -2.68 6.39 -5.98
N ASN A 144 -2.72 7.54 -6.64
CA ASN A 144 -2.76 7.62 -8.10
C ASN A 144 -1.37 8.08 -8.55
N ASN A 145 -0.61 7.19 -9.19
CA ASN A 145 0.63 7.58 -9.83
C ASN A 145 0.28 8.36 -11.10
N PHE A 146 0.04 9.66 -10.96
CA PHE A 146 0.02 10.57 -12.08
C PHE A 146 1.46 10.77 -12.53
N PHE A 147 1.99 9.85 -13.32
CA PHE A 147 3.14 10.18 -14.14
C PHE A 147 2.68 11.28 -15.08
N GLN A 148 3.32 12.45 -15.03
CA GLN A 148 3.21 13.41 -16.11
C GLN A 148 3.81 12.72 -17.34
N ILE A 149 2.95 12.07 -18.12
CA ILE A 149 3.30 11.74 -19.48
C ILE A 149 3.43 13.10 -20.15
N HIS A 150 4.66 13.52 -20.46
CA HIS A 150 4.88 14.58 -21.44
C HIS A 150 4.02 14.22 -22.62
N SER A 151 3.00 15.05 -22.84
CA SER A 151 1.74 14.65 -23.44
C SER A 151 2.01 13.79 -24.66
N VAL A 152 1.30 12.67 -24.83
CA VAL A 152 1.43 11.87 -26.07
C VAL A 152 1.31 12.79 -27.30
N LYS A 153 0.54 13.88 -27.17
CA LYS A 153 0.45 15.00 -28.10
C LYS A 153 1.79 15.74 -28.31
N GLU A 154 2.49 16.14 -27.25
CA GLU A 154 3.83 16.75 -27.30
C GLU A 154 4.88 15.80 -27.91
N MET A 155 4.83 14.51 -27.58
CA MET A 155 5.72 13.50 -28.18
C MET A 155 5.43 13.32 -29.68
N ILE A 156 4.17 13.24 -30.08
CA ILE A 156 3.75 13.16 -31.49
C ILE A 156 4.14 14.45 -32.24
N GLU A 157 3.95 15.62 -31.63
CA GLU A 157 4.30 16.91 -32.21
C GLU A 157 5.82 17.09 -32.36
N ARG A 158 6.61 16.66 -31.38
CA ARG A 158 8.07 16.65 -31.46
C ARG A 158 8.56 15.72 -32.57
N ARG A 159 8.01 14.50 -32.65
CA ARG A 159 8.32 13.54 -33.72
C ARG A 159 7.96 14.09 -35.11
N ARG A 160 6.80 14.74 -35.25
CA ARG A 160 6.37 15.41 -36.49
C ARG A 160 7.29 16.57 -36.89
N LYS A 161 7.88 17.29 -35.94
CA LYS A 161 8.88 18.34 -36.21
C LYS A 161 10.19 17.75 -36.71
N GLU A 162 10.70 16.73 -36.05
CA GLU A 162 11.92 16.02 -36.44
C GLU A 162 11.81 15.42 -37.86
N GLU A 163 10.64 14.84 -38.20
CA GLU A 163 10.35 14.34 -39.55
C GLU A 163 10.27 15.45 -40.62
N LYS A 164 9.81 16.65 -40.26
CA LYS A 164 9.79 17.81 -41.16
C LYS A 164 11.20 18.35 -41.40
N GLU A 165 11.99 18.52 -40.34
CA GLU A 165 13.36 19.04 -40.40
C GLU A 165 14.26 18.10 -41.21
N THR A 166 14.19 16.79 -40.97
CA THR A 166 14.92 15.79 -41.77
C THR A 166 14.50 15.80 -43.24
N ARG A 167 13.21 15.99 -43.53
CA ARG A 167 12.69 16.10 -44.91
C ARG A 167 13.16 17.38 -45.60
N GLU A 168 13.15 18.52 -44.90
CA GLU A 168 13.66 19.81 -45.40
C GLU A 168 15.17 19.75 -45.64
N GLU A 169 15.92 19.11 -44.75
CA GLU A 169 17.36 18.90 -44.90
C GLU A 169 17.67 17.98 -46.10
N THR A 170 16.87 16.94 -46.31
CA THR A 170 16.97 16.05 -47.47
C THR A 170 16.65 16.79 -48.78
N VAL A 171 15.63 17.65 -48.77
CA VAL A 171 15.27 18.51 -49.91
C VAL A 171 16.37 19.53 -50.17
N ARG A 172 16.95 20.14 -49.13
CA ARG A 172 18.07 21.08 -49.23
C ARG A 172 19.35 20.42 -49.74
N LYS A 173 19.63 19.17 -49.35
CA LYS A 173 20.73 18.36 -49.90
C LYS A 173 20.48 17.96 -51.35
N ARG A 174 19.23 17.71 -51.75
CA ARG A 174 18.86 17.46 -53.16
C ARG A 174 18.91 18.71 -54.03
N LEU A 175 18.45 19.86 -53.53
CA LEU A 175 18.44 21.15 -54.23
C LEU A 175 19.82 21.83 -54.17
N GLY A 176 20.63 21.54 -53.16
CA GLY A 176 22.02 21.98 -53.00
C GLY A 176 23.00 21.32 -53.97
N GLY A 177 22.52 20.48 -54.89
CA GLY A 177 23.24 20.08 -56.10
C GLY A 177 23.11 21.06 -57.27
N PHE A 178 22.38 22.16 -57.11
CA PHE A 178 22.20 23.21 -58.13
C PHE A 178 22.40 24.60 -57.50
N PHE A 179 23.63 24.93 -57.10
CA PHE A 179 24.02 26.33 -56.94
C PHE A 179 25.22 26.61 -57.85
N CYS A 180 24.94 27.31 -58.95
CA CYS A 180 25.94 27.78 -59.88
C CYS A 180 26.72 28.91 -59.21
N GLU A 181 27.81 28.57 -58.52
CA GLU A 181 28.85 29.53 -58.18
C GLU A 181 29.64 29.82 -59.46
N ASN A 182 29.45 31.01 -60.03
CA ASN A 182 30.37 31.81 -60.84
C ASN A 182 29.66 32.49 -62.02
N SER A 183 29.30 33.75 -61.83
CA SER A 183 29.43 34.73 -62.91
C SER A 183 30.09 36.00 -62.34
N PRO A 184 31.24 36.44 -62.88
CA PRO A 184 31.89 37.65 -62.44
C PRO A 184 31.08 38.87 -62.90
N LYS A 185 30.88 39.84 -61.99
CA LYS A 185 30.20 41.11 -62.32
C LYS A 185 31.09 41.94 -63.27
N PRO A 186 30.55 42.50 -64.35
CA PRO A 186 31.31 43.41 -65.21
C PRO A 186 31.58 44.74 -64.47
N LYS A 187 32.73 45.34 -64.78
CA LYS A 187 33.27 46.57 -64.18
C LYS A 187 32.42 47.80 -64.48
#